data_AF-A0A9E2CFW2-F1
#
_entry.id   AF-A0A9E2CFW2-F1
#
_cell.length_a   1.000
_cell.length_b   1.000
_cell.length_c   1.000
_cell.angle_alpha   90.00
_cell.angle_beta   90.00
_cell.angle_gamma   90.00
#
_symmetry.space_group_name_H-M   'P 1'
#
loop_
_entity.id
_entity.type
_entity.pdbx_description
1 polymer ?
#
loop_
_entity_poly.entity_id
_entity_poly.type
_entity_poly.pdbx_seq_one_letter_code
_entity_poly.pdbx_strand_id
1 'polypeptide(L)'
;MTDNLIIVWALLLSLAAGGPPVEQPPIAPPNGQVERPTGPVDSCITTQCHTKIMAGRVLHGPNAQKQCDACHIVTDVQKHTYGLIVPKTELCDYCHTQSERSVVHKPVTDKECDKCHDPHGSDYRLQLLGDPSGELCFPCHKPEEYGGTQQLEGQAVMVGACDVCHESHSSWMPKLLPKEVQQLCLSCHEDMRARLELIGRSHAPVMDGRCLDCHDAHTTGHPGQLRRGTPELCYLCHEHDNIRTLVETSPVVHGALKTKESCNACHAGHGSVLPKLLTKPEQELCLSCHNQPLRGEDGRVVMDMATLLKGNPRHHGPIRDGQCTPCHIAHASQYFARLIKEYPQSFYVSFNTTVYALCFECHVETLVTAEQGIGATGFRDKERNLHFVHVNKEIRGRSCRACHEVHASSRPFHIRETTPFGARGWKIEINHTTLPTGGMCSPGCHEARAYYRGEDELPKPPRAGLKPDQLEQLERDR
;
A
#
# COMPACT_ATOMS: atom_id res chain seq x y z
N MET A 1 33.16 48.03 -48.53
CA MET A 1 33.04 49.50 -48.56
C MET A 1 32.71 49.92 -47.14
N THR A 2 33.71 50.06 -46.25
CA THR A 2 34.48 51.31 -46.01
C THR A 2 33.50 52.37 -45.45
N ASP A 3 33.61 52.92 -44.24
CA ASP A 3 34.77 53.46 -43.53
C ASP A 3 34.45 53.81 -42.06
N ASN A 4 35.53 54.11 -41.32
CA ASN A 4 35.66 55.01 -40.16
C ASN A 4 35.90 54.39 -38.77
N LEU A 5 37.12 53.86 -38.63
CA LEU A 5 37.98 54.15 -37.47
C LEU A 5 38.71 55.50 -37.67
N ILE A 6 39.25 56.03 -36.57
CA ILE A 6 40.37 57.00 -36.39
C ILE A 6 39.92 58.31 -35.71
N ILE A 7 40.76 58.73 -34.74
CA ILE A 7 40.79 59.99 -33.96
C ILE A 7 40.00 59.83 -32.66
N VAL A 8 40.61 59.59 -31.48
CA VAL A 8 41.51 60.51 -30.76
C VAL A 8 42.50 59.70 -29.89
N TRP A 9 43.79 59.74 -30.23
CA TRP A 9 44.92 59.48 -29.33
C TRP A 9 45.95 60.58 -29.59
N ALA A 10 46.03 61.56 -28.70
CA ALA A 10 47.20 62.38 -28.41
C ALA A 10 46.77 63.63 -27.66
N LEU A 11 47.00 63.68 -26.34
CA LEU A 11 47.51 64.87 -25.65
C LEU A 11 47.75 64.54 -24.17
N LEU A 12 48.87 65.05 -23.66
CA LEU A 12 49.32 65.10 -22.26
C LEU A 12 50.26 63.97 -21.79
N LEU A 13 51.40 63.87 -22.48
CA LEU A 13 52.70 63.75 -21.80
C LEU A 13 53.17 65.17 -21.42
N SER A 14 53.22 65.50 -20.13
CA SER A 14 54.28 66.31 -19.49
C SER A 14 53.88 66.72 -18.07
N LEU A 15 54.43 66.02 -17.07
CA LEU A 15 54.87 66.53 -15.76
C LEU A 15 55.31 65.33 -14.91
N ALA A 16 56.55 64.90 -15.11
CA ALA A 16 57.26 64.01 -14.19
C ALA A 16 58.59 64.69 -13.84
N ALA A 17 58.64 65.30 -12.66
CA ALA A 17 59.87 65.77 -12.03
C ALA A 17 59.99 65.09 -10.66
N GLY A 18 61.03 64.27 -10.55
CA GLY A 18 61.71 63.71 -9.37
C GLY A 18 60.99 63.68 -8.01
N GLY A 19 60.53 62.49 -7.61
CA GLY A 19 60.55 62.04 -6.22
C GLY A 19 61.67 61.01 -6.03
N PRO A 20 62.26 60.87 -4.83
CA PRO A 20 63.30 59.87 -4.56
C PRO A 20 62.76 58.45 -4.79
N PRO A 21 63.61 57.48 -5.17
CA PRO A 21 63.14 56.13 -5.41
C PRO A 21 62.57 55.57 -4.10
N VAL A 22 61.26 55.30 -4.09
CA VAL A 22 60.68 54.39 -3.12
C VAL A 22 61.23 53.01 -3.49
N GLU A 23 62.09 52.44 -2.65
CA GLU A 23 62.49 51.04 -2.77
C GLU A 23 61.22 50.19 -2.83
N GLN A 24 60.95 49.63 -4.01
CA GLN A 24 59.97 48.57 -4.13
C GLN A 24 60.47 47.38 -3.30
N PRO A 25 59.64 46.77 -2.44
CA PRO A 25 60.03 45.53 -1.78
C PRO A 25 60.39 44.50 -2.86
N PRO A 26 61.43 43.68 -2.63
CA PRO A 26 61.97 42.81 -3.67
C PRO A 26 60.87 41.93 -4.26
N ILE A 27 60.78 41.94 -5.59
CA ILE A 27 59.93 41.07 -6.39
C ILE A 27 60.34 39.62 -6.08
N ALA A 28 59.41 38.83 -5.55
CA ALA A 28 59.65 37.45 -5.19
C ALA A 28 60.06 36.60 -6.41
N PRO A 29 61.01 35.65 -6.26
CA PRO A 29 61.47 34.83 -7.37
C PRO A 29 60.39 33.84 -7.83
N PRO A 30 60.30 33.55 -9.14
CA PRO A 30 59.41 32.51 -9.65
C PRO A 30 60.02 31.15 -9.32
N ASN A 31 59.22 30.25 -8.72
CA ASN A 31 59.57 28.90 -8.23
C ASN A 31 60.02 28.78 -6.75
N GLY A 32 59.18 29.24 -5.83
CA GLY A 32 58.38 28.29 -5.05
C GLY A 32 59.02 27.42 -3.94
N GLN A 33 60.12 27.83 -3.30
CA GLN A 33 60.41 27.41 -1.92
C GLN A 33 60.94 28.62 -1.13
N VAL A 34 60.03 29.32 -0.44
CA VAL A 34 60.42 30.30 0.58
C VAL A 34 61.01 29.54 1.75
N GLU A 35 62.19 29.95 2.22
CA GLU A 35 62.84 29.30 3.37
C GLU A 35 61.94 29.43 4.60
N ARG A 36 61.80 28.31 5.33
CA ARG A 36 60.97 28.28 6.54
C ARG A 36 61.60 29.20 7.59
N PRO A 37 60.84 30.13 8.19
CA PRO A 37 61.36 30.98 9.25
C PRO A 37 61.87 30.16 10.44
N THR A 38 63.10 30.46 10.88
CA THR A 38 63.77 29.84 12.04
C THR A 38 63.82 30.77 13.26
N GLY A 39 62.96 31.80 13.27
CA GLY A 39 62.80 32.76 14.35
C GLY A 39 61.32 33.15 14.56
N PRO A 40 61.01 33.99 15.55
CA PRO A 40 59.65 34.48 15.77
C PRO A 40 59.06 35.10 14.50
N VAL A 41 57.80 34.79 14.21
CA VAL A 41 57.05 35.35 13.07
C VAL A 41 55.82 36.08 13.56
N ASP A 42 55.54 37.24 12.96
CA ASP A 42 54.36 38.06 13.32
C ASP A 42 53.05 37.43 12.83
N SER A 43 53.10 36.54 11.84
CA SER A 43 51.96 35.82 11.31
C SER A 43 52.39 34.47 10.73
N CYS A 44 51.60 33.43 10.98
CA CYS A 44 51.76 32.13 10.34
C CYS A 44 51.27 32.13 8.88
N ILE A 45 50.50 33.14 8.47
CA ILE A 45 49.86 33.21 7.14
C ILE A 45 50.26 34.51 6.45
N THR A 46 50.90 34.39 5.29
CA THR A 46 51.31 35.48 4.39
C THR A 46 50.97 35.11 2.96
N THR A 47 51.18 36.00 1.98
CA THR A 47 51.03 35.65 0.56
C THR A 47 51.94 34.51 0.10
N GLN A 48 53.00 34.22 0.86
CA GLN A 48 54.01 33.23 0.54
C GLN A 48 53.95 31.98 1.44
N CYS A 49 53.34 32.07 2.63
CA CYS A 49 53.33 31.00 3.63
C CYS A 49 51.91 30.64 4.07
N HIS A 50 51.60 29.33 4.10
CA HIS A 50 50.36 28.72 4.62
C HIS A 50 49.01 29.29 4.10
N THR A 51 48.99 29.96 2.95
CA THR A 51 47.76 30.50 2.33
C THR A 51 46.64 29.48 2.18
N LYS A 52 47.00 28.20 1.96
CA LYS A 52 46.05 27.09 1.81
C LYS A 52 45.22 26.81 3.07
N ILE A 53 45.71 27.16 4.26
CA ILE A 53 44.98 26.96 5.54
C ILE A 53 43.78 27.91 5.65
N MET A 54 43.76 29.01 4.88
CA MET A 54 42.62 29.93 4.78
C MET A 54 41.84 29.77 3.47
N ALA A 55 42.00 28.66 2.75
CA ALA A 55 41.42 28.53 1.41
C ALA A 55 39.92 28.25 1.40
N GLY A 56 39.35 27.74 2.50
CA GLY A 56 37.91 27.44 2.58
C GLY A 56 37.05 28.70 2.59
N ARG A 57 35.90 28.67 1.89
CA ARG A 57 34.94 29.80 1.87
C ARG A 57 34.36 30.15 3.24
N VAL A 58 34.21 29.16 4.11
CA VAL A 58 33.63 29.27 5.44
C VAL A 58 34.70 28.95 6.49
N LEU A 59 35.45 29.98 6.88
CA LEU A 59 36.52 29.85 7.88
C LEU A 59 35.96 29.60 9.29
N HIS A 60 36.67 28.78 10.07
CA HIS A 60 36.40 28.64 11.49
C HIS A 60 36.74 29.95 12.24
N GLY A 61 35.99 30.30 13.29
CA GLY A 61 36.07 31.61 13.95
C GLY A 61 37.50 32.04 14.37
N PRO A 62 38.27 31.19 15.07
CA PRO A 62 39.68 31.47 15.39
C PRO A 62 40.55 31.68 14.14
N ASN A 63 40.34 30.89 13.08
CA ASN A 63 41.12 31.03 11.84
C ASN A 63 40.80 32.33 11.09
N ALA A 64 39.51 32.72 11.04
CA ALA A 64 39.09 34.00 10.47
C ALA A 64 39.73 35.21 11.19
N GLN A 65 40.01 35.06 12.49
CA GLN A 65 40.68 36.04 13.32
C GLN A 65 42.21 35.89 13.35
N LYS A 66 42.77 34.92 12.62
CA LYS A 66 44.22 34.59 12.60
C LYS A 66 44.79 34.23 13.98
N GLN A 67 43.96 33.69 14.87
CA GLN A 67 44.34 33.23 16.21
C GLN A 67 44.82 31.77 16.15
N CYS A 68 45.95 31.54 15.48
CA CYS A 68 46.50 30.19 15.31
C CYS A 68 46.95 29.57 16.64
N ASP A 69 47.38 30.42 17.57
CA ASP A 69 47.81 30.09 18.93
C ASP A 69 46.68 29.62 19.85
N ALA A 70 45.41 29.83 19.46
CA ALA A 70 44.25 29.27 20.17
C ALA A 70 44.20 27.74 20.09
N CYS A 71 44.84 27.14 19.07
CA CYS A 71 44.87 25.69 18.89
C CYS A 71 46.29 25.12 18.78
N HIS A 72 47.25 25.92 18.30
CA HIS A 72 48.61 25.47 18.03
C HIS A 72 49.65 26.08 18.97
N ILE A 73 50.69 25.30 19.24
CA ILE A 73 51.89 25.76 19.93
C ILE A 73 53.12 25.45 19.10
N VAL A 74 54.09 26.36 19.10
CA VAL A 74 55.39 26.11 18.46
C VAL A 74 56.16 25.09 19.28
N THR A 75 56.56 23.98 18.67
CA THR A 75 57.31 22.90 19.35
C THR A 75 58.82 23.04 19.17
N ASP A 76 59.26 23.51 18.00
CA ASP A 76 60.66 23.79 17.70
C ASP A 76 60.72 24.88 16.63
N VAL A 77 61.14 26.08 17.02
CA VAL A 77 61.24 27.25 16.12
C VAL A 77 62.29 27.02 15.03
N GLN A 78 63.39 26.33 15.32
CA GLN A 78 64.46 26.09 14.36
C GLN A 78 64.04 25.07 13.29
N LYS A 79 63.17 24.13 13.64
CA LYS A 79 62.62 23.15 12.70
C LYS A 79 61.29 23.57 12.07
N HIS A 80 60.75 24.71 12.50
CA HIS A 80 59.45 25.21 12.05
C HIS A 80 58.33 24.17 12.28
N THR A 81 58.29 23.58 13.48
CA THR A 81 57.31 22.55 13.84
C THR A 81 56.31 23.07 14.88
N TYR A 82 55.06 22.62 14.74
CA TYR A 82 53.93 23.04 15.56
C TYR A 82 53.16 21.82 16.04
N GLY A 83 52.66 21.89 17.27
CA GLY A 83 51.78 20.90 17.89
C GLY A 83 50.42 21.49 18.22
N LEU A 84 49.55 20.70 18.83
CA LEU A 84 48.32 21.18 19.45
C LEU A 84 48.61 21.62 20.88
N ILE A 85 47.92 22.66 21.37
CA ILE A 85 48.10 23.17 22.74
C ILE A 85 47.70 22.14 23.82
N VAL A 86 46.82 21.21 23.47
CA VAL A 86 46.34 20.10 24.30
C VAL A 86 46.10 18.86 23.40
N PRO A 87 45.90 17.67 23.96
CA PRO A 87 45.53 16.49 23.16
C PRO A 87 44.33 16.78 22.26
N LYS A 88 44.37 16.30 21.02
CA LYS A 88 43.32 16.52 20.01
C LYS A 88 41.91 16.21 20.51
N THR A 89 41.78 15.15 21.30
CA THR A 89 40.53 14.68 21.91
C THR A 89 39.92 15.63 22.93
N GLU A 90 40.69 16.61 23.43
CA GLU A 90 40.24 17.59 24.42
C GLU A 90 40.16 18.99 23.81
N LEU A 91 40.92 19.26 22.75
CA LEU A 91 41.07 20.58 22.15
C LEU A 91 39.74 21.26 21.82
N CYS A 92 38.81 20.52 21.20
CA CYS A 92 37.53 21.08 20.77
C CYS A 92 36.63 21.44 21.97
N ASP A 93 36.71 20.70 23.07
CA ASP A 93 35.83 20.83 24.23
C ASP A 93 36.12 22.08 25.07
N TYR A 94 37.29 22.72 24.88
CA TYR A 94 37.60 24.00 25.50
C TYR A 94 36.64 25.12 25.07
N CYS A 95 36.07 25.00 23.87
CA CYS A 95 35.17 25.99 23.28
C CYS A 95 33.80 25.42 22.89
N HIS A 96 33.73 24.15 22.47
CA HIS A 96 32.51 23.49 22.02
C HIS A 96 31.99 22.53 23.09
N THR A 97 30.93 22.94 23.79
CA THR A 97 30.30 22.08 24.79
C THR A 97 29.57 20.93 24.11
N GLN A 98 29.88 19.71 24.53
CA GLN A 98 29.18 18.51 24.07
C GLN A 98 27.79 18.41 24.70
N SER A 99 26.89 17.74 24.00
CA SER A 99 25.50 17.55 24.40
C SER A 99 25.35 16.53 25.52
N GLU A 100 24.47 16.80 26.50
CA GLU A 100 24.10 15.87 27.58
C GLU A 100 22.98 14.88 27.18
N ARG A 101 22.66 14.80 25.88
CA ARG A 101 21.60 13.93 25.37
C ARG A 101 21.98 12.45 25.49
N SER A 102 20.97 11.60 25.68
CA SER A 102 21.11 10.17 25.98
C SER A 102 21.71 9.34 24.84
N VAL A 103 21.50 9.73 23.58
CA VAL A 103 22.04 9.04 22.41
C VAL A 103 23.04 9.96 21.72
N VAL A 104 24.33 9.64 21.85
CA VAL A 104 25.42 10.39 21.24
C VAL A 104 25.97 9.62 20.05
N HIS A 105 26.20 10.33 18.94
CA HIS A 105 26.76 9.72 17.74
C HIS A 105 28.21 9.28 17.98
N LYS A 106 28.60 8.10 17.50
CA LYS A 106 29.90 7.49 17.79
C LYS A 106 31.11 8.42 17.52
N PRO A 107 31.22 9.14 16.39
CA PRO A 107 32.33 10.06 16.17
C PRO A 107 32.42 11.18 17.22
N VAL A 108 31.28 11.60 17.79
CA VAL A 108 31.24 12.59 18.88
C VAL A 108 31.73 11.95 20.19
N THR A 109 31.26 10.75 20.52
CA THR A 109 31.73 9.99 21.69
C THR A 109 33.24 9.75 21.64
N ASP A 110 33.76 9.44 20.46
CA ASP A 110 35.18 9.16 20.22
C ASP A 110 36.02 10.45 20.08
N LYS A 111 35.41 11.65 20.19
CA LYS A 111 36.05 12.96 20.02
C LYS A 111 36.77 13.12 18.67
N GLU A 112 36.17 12.56 17.62
CA GLU A 112 36.64 12.61 16.24
C GLU A 112 35.94 13.73 15.44
N CYS A 113 35.87 14.94 15.99
CA CYS A 113 35.16 16.08 15.39
C CYS A 113 35.65 16.39 13.96
N ASP A 114 36.94 16.17 13.72
CA ASP A 114 37.60 16.43 12.44
C ASP A 114 37.28 15.42 11.34
N LYS A 115 36.46 14.40 11.63
CA LYS A 115 35.94 13.49 10.60
C LYS A 115 34.77 14.08 9.84
N CYS A 116 34.13 15.10 10.42
CA CYS A 116 33.03 15.81 9.80
C CYS A 116 33.31 17.31 9.62
N HIS A 117 34.14 17.90 10.49
CA HIS A 117 34.48 19.32 10.46
C HIS A 117 35.93 19.58 10.07
N ASP A 118 36.20 20.65 9.31
CA ASP A 118 37.54 21.19 9.12
C ASP A 118 37.79 22.29 10.17
N PRO A 119 38.71 22.10 11.14
CA PRO A 119 38.97 23.08 12.18
C PRO A 119 39.62 24.38 11.67
N HIS A 120 40.14 24.40 10.45
CA HIS A 120 40.65 25.61 9.80
C HIS A 120 39.55 26.30 8.97
N GLY A 121 38.79 25.52 8.22
CA GLY A 121 37.68 26.02 7.41
C GLY A 121 37.43 25.17 6.18
N SER A 122 36.20 25.21 5.67
CA SER A 122 35.82 24.45 4.48
C SER A 122 34.95 25.28 3.55
N ASP A 123 34.58 24.71 2.41
CA ASP A 123 33.64 25.35 1.48
C ASP A 123 32.17 25.21 1.90
N TYR A 124 31.89 24.39 2.93
CA TYR A 124 30.55 24.09 3.41
C TYR A 124 30.24 24.80 4.73
N ARG A 125 28.96 25.10 4.95
CA ARG A 125 28.49 25.74 6.19
C ARG A 125 28.86 24.88 7.40
N LEU A 126 29.11 25.51 8.55
CA LEU A 126 29.55 24.83 9.78
C LEU A 126 30.88 24.10 9.62
N GLN A 127 31.70 24.52 8.66
CA GLN A 127 33.02 23.94 8.41
C GLN A 127 32.96 22.46 8.06
N LEU A 128 31.88 21.97 7.42
CA LEU A 128 31.76 20.54 7.11
C LEU A 128 32.75 20.12 6.02
N LEU A 129 33.26 18.89 6.07
CA LEU A 129 34.19 18.34 5.07
C LEU A 129 33.50 18.00 3.73
N GLY A 130 32.18 17.96 3.71
CA GLY A 130 31.35 17.66 2.54
C GLY A 130 29.94 18.18 2.73
N ASP A 131 29.13 18.11 1.68
CA ASP A 131 27.70 18.43 1.78
C ASP A 131 27.02 17.46 2.76
N PRO A 132 26.26 17.94 3.76
CA PRO A 132 25.45 17.07 4.62
C PRO A 132 24.40 16.26 3.84
N SER A 133 24.11 16.65 2.59
CA SER A 133 23.33 15.94 1.58
C SER A 133 24.09 14.73 1.01
N GLY A 134 24.57 13.84 1.89
CA GLY A 134 25.15 12.54 1.57
C GLY A 134 26.67 12.51 1.41
N GLU A 135 27.30 13.55 0.85
CA GLU A 135 28.77 13.58 0.65
C GLU A 135 29.55 13.44 1.96
N LEU A 136 29.03 14.04 3.04
CA LEU A 136 29.60 13.96 4.38
C LEU A 136 29.41 12.59 5.02
N CYS A 137 28.27 11.94 4.77
CA CYS A 137 27.82 10.76 5.53
C CYS A 137 28.26 9.45 4.88
N PHE A 138 28.17 9.34 3.55
CA PHE A 138 28.42 8.12 2.79
C PHE A 138 29.85 7.56 2.83
N PRO A 139 30.92 8.33 3.14
CA PRO A 139 32.23 7.75 3.40
C PRO A 139 32.23 6.69 4.51
N CYS A 140 31.29 6.79 5.48
CA CYS A 140 31.14 5.83 6.56
C CYS A 140 29.80 5.07 6.51
N HIS A 141 28.70 5.74 6.15
CA HIS A 141 27.35 5.17 6.10
C HIS A 141 27.00 4.74 4.67
N LYS A 142 27.41 3.55 4.27
CA LYS A 142 27.28 3.10 2.88
C LYS A 142 25.81 2.89 2.48
N PRO A 143 25.33 3.48 1.37
CA PRO A 143 23.94 3.33 0.92
C PRO A 143 23.50 1.87 0.73
N GLU A 144 24.42 0.96 0.40
CA GLU A 144 24.16 -0.47 0.25
C GLU A 144 23.67 -1.12 1.55
N GLU A 145 24.05 -0.56 2.71
CA GLU A 145 23.61 -1.02 4.03
C GLU A 145 22.16 -0.63 4.33
N TYR A 146 21.57 0.25 3.53
CA TYR A 146 20.24 0.83 3.74
C TYR A 146 19.27 0.54 2.59
N GLY A 147 19.51 -0.52 1.81
CA GLY A 147 18.63 -0.96 0.72
C GLY A 147 19.14 -0.66 -0.70
N GLY A 148 20.32 -0.06 -0.82
CA GLY A 148 21.01 0.15 -2.10
C GLY A 148 20.38 1.24 -2.97
N THR A 149 20.85 1.37 -4.21
CA THR A 149 20.41 2.42 -5.14
C THR A 149 19.10 2.10 -5.87
N GLN A 150 18.25 1.20 -5.35
CA GLN A 150 17.01 0.84 -6.04
C GLN A 150 16.04 2.02 -5.99
N GLN A 151 16.03 2.75 -7.11
CA GLN A 151 15.51 4.09 -7.27
C GLN A 151 13.98 4.08 -7.34
N LEU A 152 13.33 4.69 -6.35
CA LEU A 152 12.05 5.34 -6.55
C LEU A 152 12.27 6.85 -6.39
N GLU A 153 11.86 7.61 -7.39
CA GLU A 153 12.04 9.07 -7.43
C GLU A 153 11.37 9.75 -6.22
N GLY A 154 12.03 10.77 -5.64
CA GLY A 154 11.44 11.65 -4.61
C GLY A 154 11.73 11.31 -3.13
N GLN A 155 12.68 10.43 -2.82
CA GLN A 155 13.02 10.04 -1.43
C GLN A 155 14.08 10.96 -0.80
N ALA A 156 13.96 11.26 0.51
CA ALA A 156 14.93 12.11 1.22
C ALA A 156 16.37 11.55 1.19
N VAL A 157 16.51 10.22 1.26
CA VAL A 157 17.81 9.54 1.13
C VAL A 157 18.41 9.67 -0.27
N MET A 158 17.59 9.83 -1.32
CA MET A 158 18.07 9.99 -2.70
C MET A 158 18.82 11.31 -2.91
N VAL A 159 18.41 12.37 -2.21
CA VAL A 159 19.13 13.65 -2.21
C VAL A 159 20.16 13.73 -1.07
N GLY A 160 20.42 12.62 -0.39
CA GLY A 160 21.38 12.54 0.71
C GLY A 160 21.02 13.33 1.96
N ALA A 161 19.77 13.83 2.07
CA ALA A 161 19.33 14.72 3.16
C ALA A 161 19.07 13.94 4.46
N CYS A 162 20.11 13.29 4.99
CA CYS A 162 20.06 12.51 6.22
C CYS A 162 19.69 13.37 7.44
N ASP A 163 20.12 14.63 7.43
CA ASP A 163 19.91 15.62 8.49
C ASP A 163 18.46 16.10 8.62
N VAL A 164 17.61 15.82 7.63
CA VAL A 164 16.16 16.04 7.72
C VAL A 164 15.51 15.10 8.73
N CYS A 165 16.07 13.90 8.89
CA CYS A 165 15.56 12.87 9.80
C CYS A 165 16.46 12.61 11.02
N HIS A 166 17.75 12.91 10.93
CA HIS A 166 18.74 12.59 11.97
C HIS A 166 19.45 13.83 12.52
N GLU A 167 19.67 13.86 13.83
CA GLU A 167 20.53 14.82 14.52
C GLU A 167 21.96 14.27 14.63
N SER A 168 22.86 14.74 13.78
CA SER A 168 24.20 14.16 13.58
C SER A 168 25.13 14.12 14.80
N HIS A 169 24.85 14.90 15.85
CA HIS A 169 25.66 14.90 17.07
C HIS A 169 25.07 14.02 18.17
N SER A 170 23.79 14.26 18.50
CA SER A 170 23.12 13.56 19.59
C SER A 170 21.62 13.83 19.59
N SER A 171 20.85 12.88 20.12
CA SER A 171 19.40 12.99 20.32
C SER A 171 18.97 12.36 21.65
N TRP A 172 17.78 12.72 22.11
CA TRP A 172 17.05 12.00 23.15
C TRP A 172 16.47 10.66 22.67
N MET A 173 16.27 10.52 21.35
CA MET A 173 15.66 9.34 20.75
C MET A 173 16.68 8.38 20.13
N PRO A 174 16.38 7.07 20.09
CA PRO A 174 17.19 6.09 19.39
C PRO A 174 17.47 6.49 17.94
N LYS A 175 18.60 6.01 17.40
CA LYS A 175 19.00 6.26 16.01
C LYS A 175 19.12 7.74 15.64
N LEU A 176 19.38 8.60 16.64
CA LEU A 176 19.58 10.04 16.46
C LEU A 176 18.37 10.77 15.87
N LEU A 177 17.15 10.29 16.07
CA LEU A 177 15.96 10.97 15.53
C LEU A 177 15.61 12.20 16.39
N PRO A 178 15.19 13.34 15.83
CA PRO A 178 14.80 14.50 16.65
C PRO A 178 13.46 14.30 17.38
N LYS A 179 12.67 13.31 16.97
CA LYS A 179 11.32 12.99 17.47
C LYS A 179 11.03 11.50 17.37
N GLU A 180 9.97 11.05 18.03
CA GLU A 180 9.43 9.70 17.82
C GLU A 180 9.06 9.47 16.36
N VAL A 181 9.22 8.24 15.88
CA VAL A 181 9.07 7.86 14.46
C VAL A 181 7.78 8.38 13.85
N GLN A 182 6.63 8.13 14.50
CA GLN A 182 5.34 8.56 13.98
C GLN A 182 5.25 10.09 13.87
N GLN A 183 5.70 10.82 14.91
CA GLN A 183 5.68 12.28 14.91
C GLN A 183 6.61 12.86 13.85
N LEU A 184 7.77 12.24 13.63
CA LEU A 184 8.71 12.63 12.59
C LEU A 184 8.07 12.44 11.21
N CYS A 185 7.57 11.24 10.90
CA CYS A 185 6.95 10.95 9.61
C CYS A 185 5.75 11.87 9.35
N LEU A 186 4.87 12.05 10.33
CA LEU A 186 3.66 12.88 10.20
C LEU A 186 3.95 14.39 10.24
N SER A 187 5.20 14.82 10.46
CA SER A 187 5.59 16.22 10.31
C SER A 187 5.68 16.67 8.86
N CYS A 188 5.89 15.71 7.93
CA CYS A 188 5.91 15.95 6.48
C CYS A 188 4.75 15.23 5.77
N HIS A 189 4.37 14.03 6.22
CA HIS A 189 3.24 13.28 5.64
C HIS A 189 1.90 13.78 6.20
N GLU A 190 1.60 15.06 5.96
CA GLU A 190 0.46 15.76 6.54
C GLU A 190 -0.89 15.18 6.07
N ASP A 191 -0.99 14.77 4.80
CA ASP A 191 -2.18 14.10 4.28
C ASP A 191 -2.48 12.81 5.03
N MET A 192 -1.42 12.05 5.40
CA MET A 192 -1.58 10.85 6.20
C MET A 192 -2.00 11.20 7.63
N ARG A 193 -1.43 12.25 8.23
CA ARG A 193 -1.82 12.74 9.57
C ARG A 193 -3.31 13.08 9.59
N ALA A 194 -3.76 13.92 8.67
CA ALA A 194 -5.15 14.32 8.54
C ALA A 194 -6.08 13.11 8.33
N ARG A 195 -5.66 12.15 7.50
CA ARG A 195 -6.41 10.93 7.29
C ARG A 195 -6.53 10.11 8.58
N LEU A 196 -5.45 9.86 9.30
CA LEU A 196 -5.47 9.07 10.54
C LEU A 196 -6.33 9.71 11.64
N GLU A 197 -6.34 11.04 11.73
CA GLU A 197 -7.22 11.79 12.63
C GLU A 197 -8.71 11.60 12.30
N LEU A 198 -9.06 11.43 11.02
CA LEU A 198 -10.44 11.24 10.56
C LEU A 198 -10.96 9.81 10.73
N ILE A 199 -10.12 8.79 10.49
CA ILE A 199 -10.60 7.42 10.33
C ILE A 199 -11.07 6.79 11.66
N GLY A 200 -10.44 7.13 12.78
CA GLY A 200 -10.72 6.57 14.12
C GLY A 200 -10.47 5.05 14.29
N ARG A 201 -10.50 4.28 13.21
CA ARG A 201 -10.19 2.84 13.10
C ARG A 201 -9.01 2.62 12.16
N SER A 202 -7.80 2.77 12.69
CA SER A 202 -6.58 2.49 11.93
C SER A 202 -6.07 1.09 12.22
N HIS A 203 -5.19 0.61 11.34
CA HIS A 203 -4.50 -0.67 11.54
C HIS A 203 -3.63 -0.61 12.79
N ALA A 204 -3.58 -1.67 13.60
CA ALA A 204 -2.94 -1.63 14.92
C ALA A 204 -1.47 -1.14 14.90
N PRO A 205 -0.59 -1.63 14.00
CA PRO A 205 0.77 -1.09 13.88
C PRO A 205 0.81 0.42 13.61
N VAL A 206 -0.17 0.95 12.87
CA VAL A 206 -0.24 2.39 12.57
C VAL A 206 -0.72 3.19 13.77
N MET A 207 -1.68 2.67 14.54
CA MET A 207 -2.11 3.29 15.80
C MET A 207 -0.97 3.33 16.82
N ASP A 208 -0.16 2.28 16.86
CA ASP A 208 0.98 2.17 17.78
C ASP A 208 2.21 2.99 17.32
N GLY A 209 2.10 3.74 16.22
CA GLY A 209 3.20 4.52 15.66
C GLY A 209 4.33 3.69 15.04
N ARG A 210 4.10 2.39 14.81
CA ARG A 210 5.07 1.43 14.26
C ARG A 210 5.09 1.47 12.73
N CYS A 211 5.32 2.65 12.17
CA CYS A 211 5.38 2.86 10.71
C CYS A 211 6.44 1.96 10.06
N LEU A 212 7.55 1.72 10.75
CA LEU A 212 8.71 0.95 10.27
C LEU A 212 8.54 -0.58 10.36
N ASP A 213 7.41 -1.07 10.88
CA ASP A 213 7.06 -2.48 10.77
C ASP A 213 6.72 -2.82 9.31
N CYS A 214 6.20 -1.85 8.56
CA CYS A 214 5.82 -2.01 7.16
C CYS A 214 6.70 -1.21 6.20
N HIS A 215 7.11 0.00 6.59
CA HIS A 215 7.90 0.91 5.74
C HIS A 215 9.39 0.84 6.05
N ASP A 216 10.21 1.08 5.04
CA ASP A 216 11.62 1.40 5.20
C ASP A 216 11.80 2.92 5.06
N ALA A 217 12.41 3.54 6.06
CA ALA A 217 12.64 4.99 6.06
C ALA A 217 13.73 5.42 5.08
N HIS A 218 14.58 4.49 4.62
CA HIS A 218 15.68 4.78 3.73
C HIS A 218 15.30 4.44 2.28
N THR A 219 15.37 3.16 1.90
CA THR A 219 15.07 2.74 0.53
C THR A 219 14.79 1.24 0.43
N THR A 220 13.83 0.92 -0.43
CA THR A 220 13.49 -0.44 -0.87
C THR A 220 13.10 -0.41 -2.34
N GLY A 221 13.26 -1.53 -3.03
CA GLY A 221 12.73 -1.72 -4.38
C GLY A 221 11.21 -1.93 -4.44
N HIS A 222 10.49 -1.80 -3.32
CA HIS A 222 9.06 -2.07 -3.25
C HIS A 222 8.23 -0.78 -3.30
N PRO A 223 7.11 -0.75 -4.06
CA PRO A 223 6.25 0.42 -4.13
C PRO A 223 5.80 0.91 -2.76
N GLY A 224 5.83 2.23 -2.56
CA GLY A 224 5.43 2.83 -1.29
C GLY A 224 6.40 2.57 -0.14
N GLN A 225 7.68 2.29 -0.42
CA GLN A 225 8.73 2.04 0.58
C GLN A 225 8.44 0.86 1.51
N LEU A 226 7.76 -0.17 1.01
CA LEU A 226 7.45 -1.33 1.83
C LEU A 226 8.68 -2.20 2.06
N ARG A 227 8.84 -2.72 3.26
CA ARG A 227 9.95 -3.65 3.60
C ARG A 227 9.88 -4.97 2.84
N ARG A 228 8.70 -5.33 2.33
CA ARG A 228 8.44 -6.50 1.48
C ARG A 228 7.31 -6.18 0.50
N GLY A 229 7.26 -6.93 -0.61
CA GLY A 229 6.10 -6.95 -1.49
C GLY A 229 4.84 -7.48 -0.81
N THR A 230 3.68 -7.17 -1.39
CA THR A 230 2.39 -7.79 -1.02
C THR A 230 2.20 -9.03 -1.89
N PRO A 231 1.76 -10.19 -1.34
CA PRO A 231 1.17 -10.39 -0.01
C PRO A 231 2.15 -10.71 1.13
N GLU A 232 3.44 -10.91 0.84
CA GLU A 232 4.43 -11.40 1.82
C GLU A 232 4.54 -10.50 3.06
N LEU A 233 4.45 -9.19 2.88
CA LEU A 233 4.45 -8.23 3.98
C LEU A 233 3.31 -8.51 4.98
N CYS A 234 2.10 -8.72 4.46
CA CYS A 234 0.90 -8.91 5.28
C CYS A 234 0.98 -10.25 6.04
N TYR A 235 1.53 -11.29 5.39
CA TYR A 235 1.70 -12.60 6.00
C TYR A 235 2.68 -12.64 7.17
N LEU A 236 3.55 -11.63 7.35
CA LEU A 236 4.42 -11.54 8.52
C LEU A 236 3.64 -11.45 9.84
N CYS A 237 2.42 -10.91 9.81
CA CYS A 237 1.58 -10.77 10.99
C CYS A 237 0.27 -11.56 10.86
N HIS A 238 -0.35 -11.56 9.67
CA HIS A 238 -1.62 -12.25 9.43
C HIS A 238 -1.49 -13.77 9.21
N GLU A 239 -0.43 -14.39 9.75
CA GLU A 239 -0.30 -15.84 9.81
C GLU A 239 -1.35 -16.44 10.76
N HIS A 240 -1.67 -15.76 11.87
CA HIS A 240 -2.68 -16.22 12.82
C HIS A 240 -4.09 -16.30 12.23
N ASP A 241 -4.37 -15.51 11.19
CA ASP A 241 -5.63 -15.55 10.45
C ASP A 241 -5.69 -16.72 9.46
N ASN A 242 -4.62 -17.53 9.39
CA ASN A 242 -4.42 -18.66 8.47
C ASN A 242 -4.64 -18.29 7.00
N ILE A 243 -4.55 -17.00 6.63
CA ILE A 243 -4.84 -16.55 5.25
C ILE A 243 -3.84 -17.16 4.29
N ARG A 244 -2.55 -17.18 4.65
CA ARG A 244 -1.50 -17.79 3.84
C ARG A 244 -1.81 -19.27 3.58
N THR A 245 -2.03 -20.05 4.63
CA THR A 245 -2.35 -21.47 4.53
C THR A 245 -3.63 -21.68 3.72
N LEU A 246 -4.67 -20.88 3.97
CA LEU A 246 -5.92 -20.94 3.23
C LEU A 246 -5.70 -20.72 1.72
N VAL A 247 -4.91 -19.72 1.34
CA VAL A 247 -4.58 -19.42 -0.06
C VAL A 247 -3.72 -20.52 -0.70
N GLU A 248 -2.73 -21.03 0.02
CA GLU A 248 -1.80 -22.05 -0.50
C GLU A 248 -2.44 -23.44 -0.63
N THR A 249 -3.41 -23.78 0.23
CA THR A 249 -4.02 -25.12 0.29
C THR A 249 -5.40 -25.22 -0.35
N SER A 250 -6.01 -24.09 -0.74
CA SER A 250 -7.33 -24.09 -1.33
C SER A 250 -7.30 -24.26 -2.86
N PRO A 251 -8.15 -25.12 -3.44
CA PRO A 251 -8.27 -25.29 -4.88
C PRO A 251 -8.86 -24.07 -5.59
N VAL A 252 -9.56 -23.18 -4.88
CA VAL A 252 -10.22 -22.00 -5.46
C VAL A 252 -9.76 -20.74 -4.76
N VAL A 253 -8.73 -20.12 -5.31
CA VAL A 253 -8.16 -18.85 -4.85
C VAL A 253 -8.78 -17.68 -5.60
N HIS A 254 -9.02 -16.57 -4.92
CA HIS A 254 -9.50 -15.36 -5.56
C HIS A 254 -8.40 -14.69 -6.38
N GLY A 255 -8.66 -14.45 -7.68
CA GLY A 255 -7.71 -13.84 -8.59
C GLY A 255 -7.22 -12.45 -8.16
N ALA A 256 -8.02 -11.70 -7.38
CA ALA A 256 -7.62 -10.41 -6.85
C ALA A 256 -6.33 -10.47 -6.00
N LEU A 257 -6.06 -11.61 -5.35
CA LEU A 257 -4.84 -11.80 -4.54
C LEU A 257 -3.57 -11.90 -5.39
N LYS A 258 -3.72 -12.19 -6.69
CA LYS A 258 -2.61 -12.32 -7.65
C LYS A 258 -2.36 -11.03 -8.45
N THR A 259 -3.17 -9.99 -8.27
CA THR A 259 -2.91 -8.70 -8.93
C THR A 259 -1.75 -7.99 -8.23
N LYS A 260 -1.24 -6.92 -8.85
CA LYS A 260 -0.19 -6.08 -8.27
C LYS A 260 -0.61 -5.45 -6.94
N GLU A 261 -1.89 -5.13 -6.80
CA GLU A 261 -2.48 -4.54 -5.61
C GLU A 261 -2.70 -5.58 -4.51
N SER A 262 -3.00 -6.85 -4.90
CA SER A 262 -3.15 -7.99 -4.00
C SER A 262 -4.05 -7.68 -2.80
N CYS A 263 -3.57 -7.78 -1.56
CA CYS A 263 -4.32 -7.45 -0.34
C CYS A 263 -4.89 -6.01 -0.36
N ASN A 264 -4.14 -5.06 -0.93
CA ASN A 264 -4.52 -3.65 -0.99
C ASN A 264 -5.59 -3.35 -2.04
N ALA A 265 -5.96 -4.33 -2.89
CA ALA A 265 -7.13 -4.21 -3.75
C ALA A 265 -8.43 -4.05 -2.94
N CYS A 266 -8.46 -4.65 -1.74
CA CYS A 266 -9.62 -4.69 -0.86
C CYS A 266 -9.40 -3.98 0.47
N HIS A 267 -8.19 -4.05 1.02
CA HIS A 267 -7.87 -3.51 2.34
C HIS A 267 -7.07 -2.21 2.25
N ALA A 268 -7.36 -1.29 3.16
CA ALA A 268 -6.58 -0.08 3.39
C ALA A 268 -5.59 -0.35 4.53
N GLY A 269 -4.33 -0.69 4.20
CA GLY A 269 -3.31 -1.12 5.17
C GLY A 269 -2.98 -0.10 6.27
N HIS A 270 -3.29 1.19 6.07
CA HIS A 270 -3.18 2.21 7.12
C HIS A 270 -4.42 2.30 8.01
N GLY A 271 -5.62 2.15 7.44
CA GLY A 271 -6.88 2.36 8.15
C GLY A 271 -8.07 2.61 7.22
N SER A 272 -9.26 2.24 7.70
CA SER A 272 -10.53 2.60 7.07
C SER A 272 -11.64 2.71 8.11
N VAL A 273 -12.61 3.59 7.84
CA VAL A 273 -13.83 3.73 8.64
C VAL A 273 -14.72 2.48 8.52
N LEU A 274 -14.47 1.67 7.49
CA LEU A 274 -15.21 0.45 7.22
C LEU A 274 -14.65 -0.74 8.03
N PRO A 275 -15.52 -1.69 8.44
CA PRO A 275 -15.08 -2.92 9.10
C PRO A 275 -14.00 -3.64 8.29
N LYS A 276 -13.10 -4.35 8.99
CA LYS A 276 -12.00 -5.12 8.38
C LYS A 276 -11.09 -4.28 7.47
N LEU A 277 -11.05 -2.97 7.69
CA LEU A 277 -10.25 -2.02 6.94
C LEU A 277 -10.54 -2.00 5.43
N LEU A 278 -11.78 -2.25 5.01
CA LEU A 278 -12.11 -2.28 3.58
C LEU A 278 -11.97 -0.90 2.92
N THR A 279 -11.57 -0.86 1.65
CA THR A 279 -11.45 0.38 0.87
C THR A 279 -12.81 0.95 0.42
N LYS A 280 -13.83 0.10 0.32
CA LYS A 280 -15.20 0.40 -0.11
C LYS A 280 -16.21 -0.46 0.67
N PRO A 281 -17.49 -0.06 0.77
CA PRO A 281 -18.55 -0.92 1.29
C PRO A 281 -18.60 -2.25 0.54
N GLU A 282 -18.94 -3.36 1.22
CA GLU A 282 -18.72 -4.73 0.73
C GLU A 282 -19.26 -4.97 -0.69
N GLN A 283 -20.55 -4.69 -0.93
CA GLN A 283 -21.13 -4.88 -2.27
C GLN A 283 -20.46 -3.99 -3.32
N GLU A 284 -20.19 -2.72 -3.01
CA GLU A 284 -19.51 -1.81 -3.94
C GLU A 284 -18.09 -2.29 -4.26
N LEU A 285 -17.37 -2.79 -3.26
CA LEU A 285 -16.03 -3.35 -3.41
C LEU A 285 -16.03 -4.56 -4.34
N CYS A 286 -16.96 -5.50 -4.15
CA CYS A 286 -17.05 -6.66 -5.02
C CYS A 286 -17.42 -6.25 -6.45
N LEU A 287 -18.42 -5.38 -6.58
CA LEU A 287 -18.94 -4.94 -7.88
C LEU A 287 -18.02 -3.95 -8.60
N SER A 288 -17.00 -3.38 -7.96
CA SER A 288 -16.02 -2.54 -8.68
C SER A 288 -15.23 -3.33 -9.72
N CYS A 289 -15.10 -4.64 -9.52
CA CYS A 289 -14.45 -5.56 -10.46
C CYS A 289 -15.44 -6.58 -11.06
N HIS A 290 -16.42 -7.06 -10.28
CA HIS A 290 -17.44 -8.01 -10.74
C HIS A 290 -18.60 -7.35 -11.51
N ASN A 291 -18.29 -6.32 -12.30
CA ASN A 291 -19.20 -5.57 -13.18
C ASN A 291 -19.05 -5.92 -14.67
N GLN A 292 -18.29 -6.97 -14.97
CA GLN A 292 -18.08 -7.51 -16.29
C GLN A 292 -17.66 -8.98 -16.19
N PRO A 293 -17.74 -9.77 -17.27
CA PRO A 293 -17.21 -11.12 -17.27
C PRO A 293 -15.69 -11.12 -17.06
N LEU A 294 -15.22 -11.85 -16.05
CA LEU A 294 -13.80 -11.98 -15.73
C LEU A 294 -13.32 -13.40 -16.03
N ARG A 295 -12.27 -13.54 -16.83
CA ARG A 295 -11.67 -14.85 -17.13
C ARG A 295 -10.52 -15.13 -16.16
N GLY A 296 -10.63 -16.23 -15.42
CA GLY A 296 -9.56 -16.76 -14.58
C GLY A 296 -8.47 -17.46 -15.40
N GLU A 297 -7.31 -17.67 -14.77
CA GLU A 297 -6.18 -18.42 -15.35
C GLU A 297 -6.54 -19.88 -15.67
N ASP A 298 -7.48 -20.45 -14.92
CA ASP A 298 -8.04 -21.80 -15.14
C ASP A 298 -9.05 -21.85 -16.30
N GLY A 299 -9.21 -20.75 -17.03
CA GLY A 299 -10.14 -20.59 -18.14
C GLY A 299 -11.60 -20.40 -17.72
N ARG A 300 -11.93 -20.50 -16.43
CA ARG A 300 -13.29 -20.27 -15.93
C ARG A 300 -13.65 -18.79 -16.06
N VAL A 301 -14.90 -18.53 -16.42
CA VAL A 301 -15.42 -17.17 -16.51
C VAL A 301 -16.31 -16.90 -15.32
N VAL A 302 -15.93 -15.94 -14.49
CA VAL A 302 -16.81 -15.36 -13.47
C VAL A 302 -17.74 -14.39 -14.18
N MET A 303 -19.04 -14.53 -13.91
CA MET A 303 -20.06 -13.71 -14.55
C MET A 303 -20.00 -12.24 -14.11
N ASP A 304 -20.58 -11.38 -14.93
CA ASP A 304 -20.92 -10.01 -14.57
C ASP A 304 -22.05 -10.01 -13.52
N MET A 305 -21.66 -9.85 -12.26
CA MET A 305 -22.61 -9.85 -11.15
C MET A 305 -23.38 -8.53 -11.08
N ALA A 306 -22.74 -7.40 -11.39
CA ALA A 306 -23.41 -6.10 -11.35
C ALA A 306 -24.60 -6.06 -12.32
N THR A 307 -24.41 -6.56 -13.55
CA THR A 307 -25.50 -6.64 -14.54
C THR A 307 -26.59 -7.62 -14.10
N LEU A 308 -26.23 -8.77 -13.51
CA LEU A 308 -27.23 -9.71 -12.96
C LEU A 308 -28.09 -9.03 -11.89
N LEU A 309 -27.48 -8.39 -10.90
CA LEU A 309 -28.19 -7.75 -9.79
C LEU A 309 -29.03 -6.56 -10.26
N LYS A 310 -28.54 -5.78 -11.22
CA LYS A 310 -29.28 -4.66 -11.81
C LYS A 310 -30.51 -5.12 -12.60
N GLY A 311 -30.39 -6.22 -13.35
CA GLY A 311 -31.48 -6.75 -14.16
C GLY A 311 -32.55 -7.52 -13.38
N ASN A 312 -32.26 -7.90 -12.12
CA ASN A 312 -33.12 -8.76 -11.33
C ASN A 312 -33.49 -8.08 -10.00
N PRO A 313 -34.69 -7.51 -9.84
CA PRO A 313 -35.03 -6.68 -8.67
C PRO A 313 -35.25 -7.48 -7.38
N ARG A 314 -35.45 -8.81 -7.44
CA ARG A 314 -35.69 -9.63 -6.25
C ARG A 314 -34.37 -10.25 -5.80
N HIS A 315 -33.61 -9.50 -5.00
CA HIS A 315 -32.35 -9.94 -4.42
C HIS A 315 -32.59 -10.90 -3.25
N HIS A 316 -31.77 -11.95 -3.17
CA HIS A 316 -31.74 -12.86 -2.04
C HIS A 316 -31.31 -12.12 -0.77
N GLY A 317 -31.77 -12.54 0.41
CA GLY A 317 -31.64 -11.78 1.67
C GLY A 317 -30.27 -11.10 1.88
N PRO A 318 -29.16 -11.84 1.98
CA PRO A 318 -27.82 -11.25 2.13
C PRO A 318 -27.43 -10.28 1.02
N ILE A 319 -27.78 -10.57 -0.24
CA ILE A 319 -27.46 -9.73 -1.40
C ILE A 319 -28.25 -8.41 -1.33
N ARG A 320 -29.53 -8.49 -0.95
CA ARG A 320 -30.39 -7.31 -0.72
C ARG A 320 -29.79 -6.41 0.37
N ASP A 321 -29.17 -7.02 1.37
CA ASP A 321 -28.54 -6.32 2.49
C ASP A 321 -27.08 -5.90 2.18
N GLY A 322 -26.64 -6.05 0.92
CA GLY A 322 -25.33 -5.61 0.44
C GLY A 322 -24.16 -6.52 0.84
N GLN A 323 -24.43 -7.79 1.14
CA GLN A 323 -23.45 -8.75 1.65
C GLN A 323 -23.22 -9.91 0.67
N CYS A 324 -21.94 -10.20 0.41
CA CYS A 324 -21.48 -11.33 -0.39
C CYS A 324 -20.79 -12.40 0.48
N THR A 325 -20.17 -11.98 1.57
CA THR A 325 -19.36 -12.82 2.48
C THR A 325 -20.11 -13.86 3.30
N PRO A 326 -21.45 -13.77 3.52
CA PRO A 326 -22.21 -14.88 4.10
C PRO A 326 -22.21 -16.14 3.24
N CYS A 327 -21.95 -16.02 1.94
CA CYS A 327 -21.87 -17.16 1.04
C CYS A 327 -20.46 -17.37 0.47
N HIS A 328 -19.66 -16.31 0.32
CA HIS A 328 -18.36 -16.36 -0.33
C HIS A 328 -17.20 -16.01 0.60
N ILE A 329 -16.10 -16.77 0.52
CA ILE A 329 -14.83 -16.41 1.13
C ILE A 329 -14.02 -15.58 0.13
N ALA A 330 -13.76 -14.31 0.49
CA ALA A 330 -13.10 -13.36 -0.41
C ALA A 330 -11.65 -13.73 -0.77
N HIS A 331 -10.97 -14.52 0.07
CA HIS A 331 -9.58 -14.94 -0.14
C HIS A 331 -9.48 -16.22 -0.97
N ALA A 332 -9.89 -17.35 -0.40
CA ALA A 332 -9.89 -18.65 -1.06
C ALA A 332 -10.85 -19.62 -0.36
N SER A 333 -11.23 -20.70 -1.04
CA SER A 333 -12.05 -21.76 -0.45
C SER A 333 -11.75 -23.14 -1.04
N GLN A 334 -12.09 -24.16 -0.25
CA GLN A 334 -12.19 -25.56 -0.65
C GLN A 334 -13.36 -25.81 -1.62
N TYR A 335 -14.35 -24.93 -1.64
CA TYR A 335 -15.56 -25.07 -2.44
C TYR A 335 -15.50 -24.19 -3.69
N PHE A 336 -16.10 -24.68 -4.79
CA PHE A 336 -16.22 -23.94 -6.05
C PHE A 336 -16.85 -22.56 -5.85
N ALA A 337 -16.56 -21.62 -6.75
CA ALA A 337 -17.03 -20.23 -6.66
C ALA A 337 -16.73 -19.57 -5.30
N ARG A 338 -15.69 -20.05 -4.61
CA ARG A 338 -15.24 -19.61 -3.30
C ARG A 338 -16.34 -19.65 -2.22
N LEU A 339 -17.23 -20.65 -2.27
CA LEU A 339 -18.31 -20.73 -1.28
C LEU A 339 -17.78 -21.05 0.11
N ILE A 340 -18.49 -20.64 1.17
CA ILE A 340 -18.07 -20.92 2.55
C ILE A 340 -18.32 -22.38 2.96
N LYS A 341 -19.25 -23.07 2.29
CA LYS A 341 -19.67 -24.46 2.52
C LYS A 341 -20.10 -25.11 1.21
N GLU A 342 -20.30 -26.42 1.22
CA GLU A 342 -20.70 -27.20 0.04
C GLU A 342 -22.07 -26.77 -0.50
N TYR A 343 -22.16 -26.73 -1.83
CA TYR A 343 -23.40 -26.51 -2.58
C TYR A 343 -23.25 -27.07 -4.01
N PRO A 344 -24.08 -28.00 -4.48
CA PRO A 344 -23.80 -28.69 -5.74
C PRO A 344 -23.80 -27.76 -6.96
N GLN A 345 -22.80 -27.93 -7.83
CA GLN A 345 -22.74 -27.31 -9.16
C GLN A 345 -23.69 -27.99 -10.15
N SER A 346 -23.92 -29.29 -9.97
CA SER A 346 -24.68 -30.12 -10.90
C SER A 346 -26.18 -29.86 -10.79
N PHE A 347 -26.88 -30.09 -11.90
CA PHE A 347 -28.35 -30.07 -11.93
C PHE A 347 -28.94 -31.22 -11.09
N TYR A 348 -28.37 -32.41 -11.21
CA TYR A 348 -28.76 -33.60 -10.45
C TYR A 348 -27.67 -33.97 -9.44
N VAL A 349 -28.10 -34.34 -8.24
CA VAL A 349 -27.24 -34.86 -7.16
C VAL A 349 -28.07 -35.76 -6.24
N SER A 350 -27.46 -36.76 -5.63
CA SER A 350 -28.10 -37.54 -4.57
C SER A 350 -28.29 -36.65 -3.34
N PHE A 351 -29.47 -36.73 -2.73
CA PHE A 351 -29.75 -35.92 -1.56
C PHE A 351 -28.88 -36.32 -0.37
N ASN A 352 -28.22 -35.34 0.23
CA ASN A 352 -27.54 -35.43 1.50
C ASN A 352 -27.53 -34.02 2.10
N THR A 353 -27.83 -33.90 3.39
CA THR A 353 -27.87 -32.58 4.05
C THR A 353 -26.53 -31.86 4.01
N THR A 354 -25.42 -32.61 4.04
CA THR A 354 -24.06 -32.07 3.96
C THR A 354 -23.75 -31.42 2.60
N VAL A 355 -24.37 -31.88 1.52
CA VAL A 355 -24.19 -31.33 0.16
C VAL A 355 -24.87 -29.96 0.02
N TYR A 356 -25.83 -29.63 0.88
CA TYR A 356 -26.48 -28.31 0.92
C TYR A 356 -26.13 -27.54 2.19
N ALA A 357 -24.99 -27.86 2.83
CA ALA A 357 -24.58 -27.28 4.09
C ALA A 357 -24.54 -25.74 4.05
N LEU A 358 -24.22 -25.14 2.89
CA LEU A 358 -24.31 -23.69 2.71
C LEU A 358 -25.73 -23.14 2.90
N CYS A 359 -26.71 -23.81 2.28
CA CYS A 359 -28.09 -23.34 2.28
C CYS A 359 -28.72 -23.47 3.68
N PHE A 360 -28.35 -24.52 4.40
CA PHE A 360 -28.91 -24.80 5.72
C PHE A 360 -28.33 -23.96 6.87
N GLU A 361 -27.39 -23.05 6.59
CA GLU A 361 -27.02 -22.00 7.55
C GLU A 361 -28.20 -21.06 7.85
N CYS A 362 -29.12 -20.90 6.90
CA CYS A 362 -30.24 -19.96 7.00
C CYS A 362 -31.61 -20.61 6.69
N HIS A 363 -31.63 -21.70 5.93
CA HIS A 363 -32.86 -22.42 5.61
C HIS A 363 -33.01 -23.66 6.47
N VAL A 364 -34.24 -23.96 6.90
CA VAL A 364 -34.52 -25.17 7.68
C VAL A 364 -34.46 -26.42 6.79
N GLU A 365 -33.85 -27.50 7.27
CA GLU A 365 -33.74 -28.76 6.53
C GLU A 365 -35.10 -29.38 6.22
N THR A 366 -36.09 -29.18 7.11
CA THR A 366 -37.47 -29.66 6.96
C THR A 366 -38.13 -29.17 5.68
N LEU A 367 -37.62 -28.09 5.06
CA LEU A 367 -38.00 -27.64 3.73
C LEU A 367 -37.95 -28.77 2.71
N VAL A 368 -36.96 -29.66 2.78
CA VAL A 368 -36.72 -30.74 1.82
C VAL A 368 -36.78 -32.13 2.46
N THR A 369 -36.66 -32.25 3.78
CA THR A 369 -36.69 -33.56 4.47
C THR A 369 -38.08 -34.00 4.91
N ALA A 370 -39.01 -33.06 5.16
CA ALA A 370 -40.38 -33.41 5.54
C ALA A 370 -41.21 -33.83 4.32
N GLU A 371 -41.87 -34.99 4.39
CA GLU A 371 -42.79 -35.44 3.34
C GLU A 371 -44.04 -34.56 3.23
N GLN A 372 -44.48 -34.00 4.37
CA GLN A 372 -45.58 -33.05 4.45
C GLN A 372 -45.07 -31.61 4.43
N GLY A 373 -45.73 -30.75 3.66
CA GLY A 373 -45.34 -29.37 3.43
C GLY A 373 -46.02 -28.36 4.36
N ILE A 374 -47.07 -28.75 5.08
CA ILE A 374 -47.76 -27.84 6.02
C ILE A 374 -46.76 -27.42 7.11
N GLY A 375 -46.60 -26.12 7.31
CA GLY A 375 -45.61 -25.55 8.23
C GLY A 375 -44.16 -25.57 7.73
N ALA A 376 -43.83 -26.33 6.68
CA ALA A 376 -42.48 -26.44 6.14
C ALA A 376 -42.27 -25.63 4.85
N THR A 377 -43.25 -25.59 3.94
CA THR A 377 -43.09 -24.90 2.65
C THR A 377 -44.42 -24.49 1.98
N GLY A 378 -44.35 -23.42 1.17
CA GLY A 378 -45.43 -23.03 0.26
C GLY A 378 -45.46 -23.81 -1.07
N PHE A 379 -44.36 -24.50 -1.42
CA PHE A 379 -44.28 -25.35 -2.62
C PHE A 379 -44.75 -26.77 -2.26
N ARG A 380 -46.07 -26.89 -2.11
CA ARG A 380 -46.76 -28.12 -1.72
C ARG A 380 -48.04 -28.30 -2.52
N ASP A 381 -48.39 -29.56 -2.78
CA ASP A 381 -49.66 -29.95 -3.37
C ASP A 381 -50.52 -30.65 -2.31
N LYS A 382 -51.58 -29.99 -1.86
CA LYS A 382 -52.29 -30.28 -0.60
C LYS A 382 -51.25 -30.41 0.52
N GLU A 383 -51.22 -31.51 1.24
CA GLU A 383 -50.22 -31.74 2.29
C GLU A 383 -48.84 -32.12 1.75
N ARG A 384 -48.74 -32.59 0.50
CA ARG A 384 -47.50 -33.17 -0.04
C ARG A 384 -46.44 -32.11 -0.31
N ASN A 385 -45.28 -32.23 0.32
CA ASN A 385 -44.15 -31.35 0.08
C ASN A 385 -43.52 -31.62 -1.30
N LEU A 386 -43.55 -30.63 -2.20
CA LEU A 386 -42.97 -30.79 -3.53
C LEU A 386 -41.45 -30.59 -3.54
N HIS A 387 -40.87 -29.88 -2.57
CA HIS A 387 -39.41 -29.84 -2.41
C HIS A 387 -38.87 -31.24 -2.09
N PHE A 388 -39.51 -31.97 -1.16
CA PHE A 388 -39.16 -33.36 -0.84
C PHE A 388 -39.17 -34.24 -2.10
N VAL A 389 -40.22 -34.14 -2.92
CA VAL A 389 -40.36 -34.95 -4.15
C VAL A 389 -39.28 -34.66 -5.19
N HIS A 390 -38.76 -33.44 -5.25
CA HIS A 390 -37.81 -33.05 -6.30
C HIS A 390 -36.35 -33.12 -5.83
N VAL A 391 -36.08 -32.75 -4.59
CA VAL A 391 -34.73 -32.61 -4.04
C VAL A 391 -34.33 -33.87 -3.28
N ASN A 392 -35.20 -34.39 -2.41
CA ASN A 392 -34.91 -35.53 -1.55
C ASN A 392 -35.07 -36.86 -2.31
N LYS A 393 -34.07 -37.17 -3.12
CA LYS A 393 -33.97 -38.42 -3.89
C LYS A 393 -32.60 -39.05 -3.70
N GLU A 394 -32.61 -40.36 -3.47
CA GLU A 394 -31.39 -41.17 -3.41
C GLU A 394 -30.62 -41.10 -4.74
N ILE A 395 -31.35 -41.07 -5.87
CA ILE A 395 -30.78 -40.98 -7.21
C ILE A 395 -31.44 -39.82 -7.96
N ARG A 396 -30.64 -38.96 -8.57
CA ARG A 396 -31.09 -37.83 -9.41
C ARG A 396 -32.04 -36.85 -8.70
N GLY A 397 -31.75 -36.49 -7.46
CA GLY A 397 -32.37 -35.32 -6.82
C GLY A 397 -32.00 -34.04 -7.58
N ARG A 398 -32.96 -33.14 -7.77
CA ARG A 398 -32.68 -31.83 -8.37
C ARG A 398 -32.01 -30.95 -7.32
N SER A 399 -30.87 -30.36 -7.66
CA SER A 399 -30.26 -29.35 -6.79
C SER A 399 -31.14 -28.10 -6.69
N CYS A 400 -30.98 -27.31 -5.63
CA CYS A 400 -31.70 -26.03 -5.51
C CYS A 400 -31.42 -25.12 -6.72
N ARG A 401 -30.22 -25.19 -7.30
CA ARG A 401 -29.78 -24.46 -8.50
C ARG A 401 -30.58 -24.80 -9.75
N ALA A 402 -31.17 -25.99 -9.82
CA ALA A 402 -32.03 -26.40 -10.93
C ALA A 402 -33.26 -25.51 -11.07
N CYS A 403 -33.75 -24.95 -9.95
CA CYS A 403 -34.97 -24.17 -9.91
C CYS A 403 -34.75 -22.71 -9.48
N HIS A 404 -33.74 -22.43 -8.64
CA HIS A 404 -33.53 -21.12 -8.04
C HIS A 404 -32.28 -20.39 -8.54
N GLU A 405 -32.41 -19.07 -8.73
CA GLU A 405 -31.28 -18.16 -8.87
C GLU A 405 -30.95 -17.58 -7.48
N VAL A 406 -29.84 -18.04 -6.91
CA VAL A 406 -29.50 -17.82 -5.50
C VAL A 406 -29.06 -16.39 -5.19
N HIS A 407 -28.73 -15.59 -6.21
CA HIS A 407 -28.34 -14.19 -6.04
C HIS A 407 -29.54 -13.25 -6.16
N ALA A 408 -30.20 -13.26 -7.32
CA ALA A 408 -31.32 -12.40 -7.63
C ALA A 408 -32.16 -12.96 -8.79
N SER A 409 -33.47 -12.73 -8.77
CA SER A 409 -34.36 -13.14 -9.89
C SER A 409 -35.35 -12.03 -10.26
N SER A 410 -35.88 -12.10 -11.47
CA SER A 410 -37.07 -11.37 -11.93
C SER A 410 -38.36 -12.02 -11.39
N ARG A 411 -38.35 -13.33 -11.10
CA ARG A 411 -39.52 -14.12 -10.71
C ARG A 411 -39.65 -14.24 -9.18
N PRO A 412 -40.88 -14.40 -8.65
CA PRO A 412 -41.11 -14.69 -7.23
C PRO A 412 -40.32 -15.90 -6.72
N PHE A 413 -40.04 -15.93 -5.42
CA PHE A 413 -39.34 -17.02 -4.73
C PHE A 413 -37.96 -17.38 -5.33
N HIS A 414 -37.33 -16.42 -6.00
CA HIS A 414 -36.05 -16.59 -6.68
C HIS A 414 -36.03 -17.71 -7.73
N ILE A 415 -37.19 -18.06 -8.32
CA ILE A 415 -37.25 -19.09 -9.36
C ILE A 415 -36.52 -18.58 -10.61
N ARG A 416 -35.71 -19.42 -11.27
CA ARG A 416 -35.00 -19.04 -12.49
C ARG A 416 -35.95 -18.87 -13.66
N GLU A 417 -35.55 -18.05 -14.62
CA GLU A 417 -36.20 -18.03 -15.94
C GLU A 417 -35.91 -19.32 -16.71
N THR A 418 -34.61 -19.63 -16.80
CA THR A 418 -34.10 -20.82 -17.46
C THR A 418 -33.14 -21.58 -16.56
N THR A 419 -33.09 -22.90 -16.75
CA THR A 419 -32.10 -23.78 -16.13
C THR A 419 -31.26 -24.48 -17.19
N PRO A 420 -29.93 -24.58 -17.01
CA PRO A 420 -29.10 -25.37 -17.90
C PRO A 420 -29.42 -26.86 -17.73
N PHE A 421 -29.51 -27.59 -18.84
CA PHE A 421 -29.79 -29.01 -18.89
C PHE A 421 -28.92 -29.74 -19.93
N GLY A 422 -28.47 -30.94 -19.57
CA GLY A 422 -27.61 -31.78 -20.42
C GLY A 422 -26.17 -31.29 -20.53
N ALA A 423 -25.30 -32.13 -21.12
CA ALA A 423 -23.86 -31.88 -21.21
C ALA A 423 -23.49 -30.64 -22.05
N ARG A 424 -24.37 -30.21 -22.96
CA ARG A 424 -24.18 -29.01 -23.80
C ARG A 424 -24.80 -27.74 -23.20
N GLY A 425 -25.36 -27.81 -21.98
CA GLY A 425 -25.88 -26.65 -21.26
C GLY A 425 -27.11 -25.99 -21.91
N TRP A 426 -28.00 -26.79 -22.51
CA TRP A 426 -29.21 -26.27 -23.13
C TRP A 426 -30.10 -25.58 -22.10
N LYS A 427 -30.56 -24.36 -22.38
CA LYS A 427 -31.38 -23.58 -21.46
C LYS A 427 -32.84 -23.97 -21.61
N ILE A 428 -33.40 -24.65 -20.61
CA ILE A 428 -34.82 -24.99 -20.53
C ILE A 428 -35.53 -23.90 -19.74
N GLU A 429 -36.56 -23.30 -20.31
CA GLU A 429 -37.44 -22.38 -19.59
C GLU A 429 -38.23 -23.12 -18.51
N ILE A 430 -38.27 -22.58 -17.29
CA ILE A 430 -39.08 -23.17 -16.20
C ILE A 430 -40.56 -22.79 -16.36
N ASN A 431 -40.84 -21.63 -16.95
CA ASN A 431 -42.18 -21.04 -17.13
C ASN A 431 -43.08 -21.20 -15.91
N HIS A 432 -42.59 -20.72 -14.77
CA HIS A 432 -43.35 -20.71 -13.53
C HIS A 432 -44.41 -19.62 -13.55
N THR A 433 -45.66 -19.99 -13.28
CA THR A 433 -46.80 -19.09 -13.08
C THR A 433 -47.27 -19.21 -11.63
N THR A 434 -47.36 -18.08 -10.93
CA THR A 434 -47.90 -18.06 -9.57
C THR A 434 -49.42 -18.03 -9.63
N LEU A 435 -50.08 -18.90 -8.88
CA LEU A 435 -51.55 -18.92 -8.75
C LEU A 435 -51.94 -18.51 -7.32
N PRO A 436 -53.15 -17.97 -7.08
CA PRO A 436 -53.58 -17.55 -5.74
C PRO A 436 -53.41 -18.65 -4.69
N THR A 437 -53.85 -19.87 -5.02
CA THR A 437 -53.79 -21.03 -4.11
C THR A 437 -52.64 -21.98 -4.42
N GLY A 438 -51.74 -21.67 -5.35
CA GLY A 438 -50.74 -22.64 -5.80
C GLY A 438 -49.70 -22.09 -6.77
N GLY A 439 -49.38 -22.88 -7.78
CA GLY A 439 -48.52 -22.48 -8.88
C GLY A 439 -48.47 -23.52 -9.98
N MET A 440 -47.82 -23.19 -11.09
CA MET A 440 -47.65 -24.08 -12.23
C MET A 440 -46.26 -23.92 -12.84
N CYS A 441 -45.67 -25.01 -13.31
CA CYS A 441 -44.44 -25.02 -14.10
C CYS A 441 -44.70 -25.72 -15.44
N SER A 442 -44.20 -25.15 -16.54
CA SER A 442 -44.33 -25.72 -17.88
C SER A 442 -42.99 -25.75 -18.61
N PRO A 443 -42.07 -26.64 -18.21
CA PRO A 443 -40.79 -26.75 -18.90
C PRO A 443 -41.01 -27.38 -20.28
N GLY A 444 -40.45 -26.77 -21.31
CA GLY A 444 -40.80 -27.00 -22.72
C GLY A 444 -40.62 -28.42 -23.27
N CYS A 445 -40.22 -29.41 -22.47
CA CYS A 445 -40.02 -30.79 -22.87
C CYS A 445 -41.09 -31.76 -22.32
N HIS A 446 -41.91 -31.35 -21.35
CA HIS A 446 -42.95 -32.20 -20.78
C HIS A 446 -44.23 -31.40 -20.48
N GLU A 447 -45.35 -32.10 -20.28
CA GLU A 447 -46.62 -31.47 -19.95
C GLU A 447 -46.50 -30.56 -18.72
N ALA A 448 -47.22 -29.43 -18.75
CA ALA A 448 -47.32 -28.51 -17.64
C ALA A 448 -47.88 -29.22 -16.39
N ARG A 449 -47.32 -28.89 -15.23
CA ARG A 449 -47.75 -29.41 -13.94
C ARG A 449 -48.15 -28.25 -13.04
N ALA A 450 -49.37 -28.30 -12.53
CA ALA A 450 -49.88 -27.39 -11.51
C ALA A 450 -49.89 -28.07 -10.13
N TYR A 451 -49.87 -27.25 -9.08
CA TYR A 451 -50.02 -27.68 -7.69
C TYR A 451 -50.89 -26.68 -6.93
N TYR A 452 -51.57 -27.15 -5.88
CA TYR A 452 -52.56 -26.36 -5.13
C TYR A 452 -52.42 -26.62 -3.63
N ARG A 453 -52.57 -25.59 -2.81
CA ARG A 453 -52.41 -25.66 -1.35
C ARG A 453 -53.70 -25.97 -0.60
N GLY A 454 -54.85 -25.71 -1.20
CA GLY A 454 -56.20 -25.96 -0.64
C GLY A 454 -56.83 -27.26 -1.12
N GLU A 455 -58.08 -27.52 -0.73
CA GLU A 455 -58.81 -28.74 -1.10
C GLU A 455 -59.46 -28.69 -2.49
N ASP A 456 -59.77 -27.49 -3.00
CA ASP A 456 -60.43 -27.30 -4.28
C ASP A 456 -59.52 -27.68 -5.47
N GLU A 457 -59.94 -28.70 -6.23
CA GLU A 457 -59.32 -29.08 -7.50
C GLU A 457 -59.69 -28.06 -8.58
N LEU A 458 -58.70 -27.45 -9.23
CA LEU A 458 -58.92 -26.73 -10.48
C LEU A 458 -58.59 -27.60 -11.69
N PRO A 459 -59.31 -27.42 -12.81
CA PRO A 459 -59.18 -28.27 -13.98
C PRO A 459 -57.74 -28.31 -14.48
N LYS A 460 -57.34 -29.49 -14.98
CA LYS A 460 -56.01 -29.73 -15.55
C LYS A 460 -55.68 -28.63 -16.58
N PRO A 461 -54.47 -28.04 -16.52
CA PRO A 461 -54.11 -27.00 -17.45
C PRO A 461 -54.13 -27.54 -18.89
N PRO A 462 -54.59 -26.75 -19.88
CA PRO A 462 -54.49 -27.14 -21.28
C PRO A 462 -53.02 -27.33 -21.68
N ARG A 463 -52.79 -28.26 -22.61
CA ARG A 463 -51.46 -28.80 -22.98
C ARG A 463 -50.42 -27.80 -23.51
N ALA A 464 -50.74 -26.51 -23.64
CA ALA A 464 -49.82 -25.52 -24.21
C ALA A 464 -50.02 -24.13 -23.59
N GLY A 465 -48.91 -23.41 -23.44
CA GLY A 465 -48.79 -22.10 -22.80
C GLY A 465 -49.90 -21.13 -23.19
N LEU A 466 -50.85 -20.97 -22.27
CA LEU A 466 -51.88 -19.94 -22.36
C LEU A 466 -51.22 -18.58 -22.23
N LYS A 467 -51.57 -17.67 -23.13
CA LYS A 467 -51.17 -16.27 -23.04
C LYS A 467 -51.88 -15.61 -21.84
N PRO A 468 -51.35 -14.52 -21.27
CA PRO A 468 -51.93 -13.85 -20.10
C PRO A 468 -53.42 -13.51 -20.24
N ASP A 469 -53.87 -13.13 -21.43
CA ASP A 469 -55.26 -12.86 -21.80
C ASP A 469 -56.15 -14.11 -21.74
N GLN A 470 -55.58 -15.28 -22.01
CA GLN A 470 -56.29 -16.56 -21.91
C GLN A 470 -56.37 -17.07 -20.47
N LEU A 471 -55.40 -16.71 -19.62
CA LEU A 471 -55.49 -16.93 -18.17
C LEU A 471 -56.57 -16.04 -17.54
N GLU A 472 -56.62 -14.76 -17.94
CA GLU A 472 -57.62 -13.81 -17.47
C GLU A 472 -59.03 -14.18 -17.96
N GLN A 473 -59.16 -14.72 -19.18
CA GLN A 473 -60.44 -15.24 -19.68
C GLN A 473 -60.90 -16.49 -18.90
N LEU A 474 -60.00 -17.41 -18.58
CA LEU A 474 -60.31 -18.56 -17.71
C LEU A 474 -60.67 -18.16 -16.27
N GLU A 475 -60.17 -17.01 -15.79
CA GLU A 475 -60.59 -16.42 -14.52
C GLU A 475 -61.96 -15.74 -14.61
N ARG A 476 -62.33 -15.14 -15.75
CA ARG A 476 -63.67 -14.57 -15.99
C ARG A 476 -64.76 -15.62 -16.23
N ASP A 477 -64.38 -16.75 -16.82
CA ASP A 477 -65.29 -17.87 -17.09
C ASP A 477 -65.48 -18.79 -15.86
N ARG A 478 -64.70 -18.57 -14.79
CA ARG A 478 -64.86 -19.14 -13.43
C ARG A 478 -65.77 -18.26 -12.59
#